data_AF-A0A5C9AAZ9-F1
#
_entry.id   AF-A0A5C9AAZ9-F1
#
_cell.length_a   1.000
_cell.length_b   1.000
_cell.length_c   1.000
_cell.angle_alpha   90.00
_cell.angle_beta   90.00
_cell.angle_gamma   90.00
#
_symmetry.space_group_name_H-M   'P 1'
#
loop_
_entity.id
_entity.type
_entity.pdbx_description
1 polymer ?
#
loop_
_entity_poly.entity_id
_entity_poly.type
_entity_poly.pdbx_seq_one_letter_code
_entity_poly.pdbx_strand_id
1 'polypeptide(L)'
;MGECMKNHFRSLVAILAAAYVGAAASQSTNLGQVVSGASNSTSLQVTAGDAVQNTCLQLVPKYPGSSDFTGPARTSEQDLYFRCSEVVLTAVSLQPGGQADNVLGWVPGQLAETMQQLSGEEQVSKGRLATESSNGQFANIGMRLEAIRNGARATAGGLSLAMNGVPVVGGNAGEDESRWSWFANGVYGTGDRDATQLEDQYDFDSSGATLGVDYLFDSGFVAGIAFGYADYEVDFKNVSSGLAGNMSTSTVSGGGFSLDGYSLSAYGIGNIGRFYVDGLLSYGFNDYETERIVLYSGAAGLNNGGTINRSMTGETDSDSLAVGVSTGTVFDLGFLDLAVDLGLSYLDITVDGYTEKDTPIGSDIATSGGLNLAYEDQDIESLQSALGFQISKNFSVATGVIVPYLGIEWRHEFDNDARFVKARFAAQDGGPVFPINMGSDDPDEDFYELGLGISAVFAQNLTGFIDYRTTLDLDNISADLYTIGIRGSF
;
A
#
# COMPACT_ATOMS: atom_id res chain seq x y z
N MET A 1 24.30 48.03 22.46
CA MET A 1 23.38 46.90 22.15
C MET A 1 22.99 46.79 20.67
N GLY A 2 22.98 47.87 19.87
CA GLY A 2 22.57 47.81 18.45
C GLY A 2 23.62 47.29 17.43
N GLU A 3 24.92 47.26 17.77
CA GLU A 3 25.98 46.79 16.85
C GLU A 3 26.29 45.29 16.96
N CYS A 4 26.11 44.68 18.13
CA CYS A 4 26.34 43.23 18.31
C CYS A 4 25.29 42.40 17.56
N MET A 5 24.02 42.84 17.58
CA MET A 5 22.92 42.24 16.82
C MET A 5 23.14 42.34 15.30
N LYS A 6 23.71 43.45 14.81
CA LYS A 6 24.00 43.65 13.38
C LYS A 6 25.14 42.76 12.87
N ASN A 7 26.11 42.41 13.72
CA ASN A 7 27.21 41.52 13.32
C ASN A 7 26.80 40.05 13.30
N HIS A 8 25.98 39.58 14.25
CA HIS A 8 25.36 38.24 14.14
C HIS A 8 24.41 38.14 12.95
N PHE A 9 23.63 39.19 12.67
CA PHE A 9 22.73 39.28 11.52
C PHE A 9 23.46 39.20 10.17
N ARG A 10 24.62 39.87 10.03
CA ARG A 10 25.47 39.76 8.84
C ARG A 10 26.09 38.38 8.69
N SER A 11 26.37 37.68 9.79
CA SER A 11 26.89 36.31 9.78
C SER A 11 25.81 35.30 9.36
N LEU A 12 24.59 35.41 9.89
CA LEU A 12 23.49 34.50 9.55
C LEU A 12 23.05 34.62 8.09
N VAL A 13 22.90 35.86 7.59
CA VAL A 13 22.55 36.13 6.19
C VAL A 13 23.71 35.74 5.26
N ALA A 14 24.97 35.90 5.66
CA ALA A 14 26.12 35.47 4.85
C ALA A 14 26.29 33.94 4.83
N ILE A 15 25.99 33.25 5.94
CA ILE A 15 26.04 31.78 6.03
C ILE A 15 24.92 31.16 5.18
N LEU A 16 23.71 31.72 5.22
CA LEU A 16 22.58 31.25 4.39
C LEU A 16 22.73 31.68 2.92
N ALA A 17 23.29 32.86 2.63
CA ALA A 17 23.49 33.34 1.25
C ALA A 17 24.69 32.71 0.53
N ALA A 18 25.69 32.18 1.25
CA ALA A 18 26.79 31.42 0.64
C ALA A 18 26.32 30.10 -0.02
N ALA A 19 25.09 29.65 0.26
CA ALA A 19 24.44 28.52 -0.39
C ALA A 19 23.64 28.90 -1.66
N TYR A 20 23.59 30.19 -2.04
CA TYR A 20 22.72 30.68 -3.11
C TYR A 20 23.51 30.98 -4.41
N VAL A 21 23.87 29.94 -5.17
CA VAL A 21 24.32 30.10 -6.57
C VAL A 21 23.60 29.09 -7.50
N GLY A 22 22.52 29.56 -8.12
CA GLY A 22 22.14 29.25 -9.51
C GLY A 22 21.48 27.89 -9.85
N ALA A 23 20.15 27.92 -10.02
CA ALA A 23 19.29 27.14 -10.93
C ALA A 23 19.30 25.59 -10.93
N ALA A 24 18.18 25.02 -10.45
CA ALA A 24 17.39 23.92 -11.02
C ALA A 24 18.11 22.64 -11.48
N ALA A 25 18.58 21.85 -10.51
CA ALA A 25 18.66 20.37 -10.47
C ALA A 25 19.42 20.01 -9.18
N SER A 26 19.07 18.91 -8.51
CA SER A 26 19.79 18.23 -7.42
C SER A 26 21.19 18.80 -7.11
N GLN A 27 21.24 19.90 -6.36
CA GLN A 27 22.49 20.42 -5.84
C GLN A 27 22.64 19.87 -4.43
N SER A 28 23.70 19.08 -4.25
CA SER A 28 24.15 18.61 -2.95
C SER A 28 24.20 19.78 -1.96
N THR A 29 23.32 19.73 -0.96
CA THR A 29 23.22 20.76 0.07
C THR A 29 24.10 20.42 1.27
N ASN A 30 24.27 21.36 2.20
CA ASN A 30 25.05 21.10 3.40
C ASN A 30 24.41 20.02 4.28
N LEU A 31 23.10 20.12 4.46
CA LEU A 31 22.28 19.15 5.18
C LEU A 31 22.36 17.78 4.51
N GLY A 32 22.14 17.69 3.19
CA GLY A 32 22.29 16.44 2.45
C GLY A 32 23.69 15.83 2.57
N GLN A 33 24.75 16.65 2.55
CA GLN A 33 26.13 16.19 2.76
C GLN A 33 26.36 15.64 4.17
N VAL A 34 25.87 16.32 5.21
CA VAL A 34 25.97 15.83 6.60
C VAL A 34 25.21 14.52 6.76
N VAL A 35 23.99 14.45 6.24
CA VAL A 35 23.15 13.24 6.26
C VAL A 35 23.85 12.10 5.53
N SER A 36 24.41 12.33 4.34
CA SER A 36 25.16 11.31 3.58
C SER A 36 26.42 10.80 4.30
N GLY A 37 26.96 11.60 5.22
CA GLY A 37 28.10 11.23 6.05
C GLY A 37 27.72 10.41 7.29
N ALA A 38 26.44 10.25 7.59
CA ALA A 38 25.96 9.42 8.68
C ALA A 38 26.03 7.94 8.33
N SER A 39 26.41 7.11 9.31
CA SER A 39 26.39 5.66 9.18
C SER A 39 24.98 5.17 8.86
N ASN A 40 24.84 4.31 7.85
CA ASN A 40 23.57 3.73 7.39
C ASN A 40 22.53 4.75 6.91
N SER A 41 22.96 5.93 6.45
CA SER A 41 22.04 6.86 5.79
C SER A 41 21.52 6.31 4.46
N THR A 42 20.26 6.60 4.14
CA THR A 42 19.62 6.18 2.89
C THR A 42 19.63 7.30 1.85
N SER A 43 19.43 6.94 0.58
CA SER A 43 19.28 7.92 -0.51
C SER A 43 18.10 8.86 -0.27
N LEU A 44 16.99 8.33 0.23
CA LEU A 44 15.80 9.08 0.65
C LEU A 44 16.12 10.15 1.70
N GLN A 45 16.85 9.79 2.75
CA GLN A 45 17.23 10.74 3.79
C GLN A 45 18.09 11.89 3.24
N VAL A 46 18.99 11.58 2.30
CA VAL A 46 19.83 12.58 1.64
C VAL A 46 19.00 13.51 0.75
N THR A 47 18.10 12.97 -0.08
CA THR A 47 17.26 13.77 -0.99
C THR A 47 16.24 14.60 -0.20
N ALA A 48 15.66 14.05 0.87
CA ALA A 48 14.83 14.79 1.81
C ALA A 48 15.63 15.93 2.48
N GLY A 49 16.87 15.67 2.92
CA GLY A 49 17.77 16.70 3.43
C GLY A 49 18.05 17.82 2.44
N ASP A 50 18.28 17.49 1.17
CA ASP A 50 18.44 18.48 0.11
C ASP A 50 17.17 19.29 -0.13
N ALA A 51 16.01 18.66 -0.16
CA ALA A 51 14.72 19.32 -0.34
C ALA A 51 14.40 20.27 0.84
N VAL A 52 14.62 19.81 2.08
CA VAL A 52 14.42 20.60 3.30
C VAL A 52 15.33 21.82 3.32
N GLN A 53 16.63 21.66 3.03
CA GLN A 53 17.54 22.81 3.03
C GLN A 53 17.18 23.82 1.94
N ASN A 54 16.86 23.36 0.73
CA ASN A 54 16.49 24.26 -0.36
C ASN A 54 15.18 25.01 -0.08
N THR A 55 14.18 24.31 0.47
CA THR A 55 12.94 24.92 0.96
C THR A 55 13.25 26.02 1.98
N CYS A 56 14.13 25.72 2.94
CA CYS A 56 14.52 26.67 3.96
C CYS A 56 15.17 27.93 3.40
N LEU A 57 16.09 27.76 2.45
CA LEU A 57 16.81 28.86 1.79
C LEU A 57 15.86 29.81 1.04
N GLN A 58 14.75 29.32 0.49
CA GLN A 58 13.74 30.18 -0.14
C GLN A 58 12.98 31.05 0.87
N LEU A 59 12.82 30.57 2.11
CA LEU A 59 12.06 31.27 3.15
C LEU A 59 12.91 32.33 3.88
N VAL A 60 14.25 32.24 3.82
CA VAL A 60 15.17 33.19 4.46
C VAL A 60 14.89 34.67 4.12
N PRO A 61 14.66 35.07 2.85
CA PRO A 61 14.38 36.46 2.53
C PRO A 61 13.05 36.98 3.08
N LYS A 62 12.08 36.09 3.36
CA LYS A 62 10.75 36.41 3.88
C LYS A 62 10.74 36.58 5.40
N TYR A 63 11.63 35.87 6.09
CA TYR A 63 11.79 35.95 7.56
C TYR A 63 13.19 36.46 7.99
N PRO A 64 13.64 37.64 7.51
CA PRO A 64 14.96 38.15 7.84
C PRO A 64 15.02 38.54 9.32
N GLY A 65 15.83 37.83 10.11
CA GLY A 65 16.11 38.18 11.50
C GLY A 65 15.19 37.55 12.56
N SER A 66 14.37 36.56 12.21
CA SER A 66 13.81 35.67 13.24
C SER A 66 14.92 34.74 13.75
N SER A 67 15.64 35.21 14.76
CA SER A 67 16.64 34.43 15.50
C SER A 67 16.06 33.79 16.76
N ASP A 68 14.78 34.07 17.06
CA ASP A 68 14.05 33.50 18.17
C ASP A 68 13.09 32.43 17.63
N PHE A 69 13.61 31.19 17.53
CA PHE A 69 12.85 30.01 17.14
C PHE A 69 12.06 29.41 18.34
N THR A 70 12.05 30.09 19.49
CA THR A 70 11.49 29.56 20.74
C THR A 70 10.04 30.00 20.99
N GLY A 71 9.55 31.01 20.26
CA GLY A 71 8.16 31.46 20.31
C GLY A 71 7.24 30.70 19.34
N PRO A 72 5.92 30.65 19.59
CA PRO A 72 4.98 30.00 18.67
C PRO A 72 4.97 30.72 17.32
N ALA A 73 5.05 29.95 16.24
CA ALA A 73 4.90 30.48 14.89
C ALA A 73 3.49 31.07 14.69
N ARG A 74 3.42 32.18 13.93
CA ARG A 74 2.16 32.90 13.68
C ARG A 74 1.42 32.43 12.43
N THR A 75 2.11 31.71 11.57
CA THR A 75 1.64 31.21 10.27
C THR A 75 2.32 29.88 9.98
N SER A 76 1.66 29.00 9.23
CA SER A 76 2.24 27.71 8.79
C SER A 76 3.60 27.86 8.10
N GLU A 77 3.76 28.84 7.22
CA GLU A 77 5.03 29.06 6.51
C GLU A 77 6.17 29.51 7.46
N GLN A 78 5.84 30.29 8.48
CA GLN A 78 6.80 30.68 9.52
C GLN A 78 7.19 29.47 10.38
N ASP A 79 6.23 28.59 10.67
CA ASP A 79 6.50 27.35 11.39
C ASP A 79 7.43 26.45 10.58
N LEU A 80 7.13 26.23 9.29
CA LEU A 80 8.01 25.53 8.36
C LEU A 80 9.42 26.14 8.36
N TYR A 81 9.52 27.47 8.28
CA TYR A 81 10.80 28.16 8.35
C TYR A 81 11.56 27.89 9.65
N PHE A 82 10.87 27.86 10.80
CA PHE A 82 11.49 27.56 12.09
C PHE A 82 12.02 26.12 12.10
N ARG A 83 11.19 25.14 11.73
CA ARG A 83 11.55 23.71 11.75
C ARG A 83 12.68 23.39 10.77
N CYS A 84 12.62 23.91 9.54
CA CYS A 84 13.72 23.72 8.58
C CYS A 84 15.01 24.41 9.03
N SER A 85 14.91 25.58 9.70
CA SER A 85 16.09 26.30 10.18
C SER A 85 16.81 25.54 11.27
N GLU A 86 16.08 24.88 12.19
CA GLU A 86 16.66 24.07 13.25
C GLU A 86 17.56 22.96 12.68
N VAL A 87 17.08 22.21 11.68
CA VAL A 87 17.86 21.12 11.08
C VAL A 87 19.00 21.62 10.20
N VAL A 88 18.80 22.69 9.43
CA VAL A 88 19.84 23.29 8.57
C VAL A 88 20.96 23.91 9.40
N LEU A 89 20.64 24.68 10.44
CA LEU A 89 21.64 25.29 11.32
C LEU A 89 22.41 24.21 12.11
N THR A 90 21.74 23.12 12.49
CA THR A 90 22.39 21.96 13.09
C THR A 90 23.40 21.33 12.14
N ALA A 91 23.05 21.10 10.87
CA ALA A 91 23.97 20.61 9.85
C ALA A 91 25.19 21.55 9.67
N VAL A 92 24.95 22.86 9.62
CA VAL A 92 26.05 23.86 9.55
C VAL A 92 26.99 23.72 10.74
N SER A 93 26.49 23.50 11.95
CA SER A 93 27.32 23.34 13.16
C SER A 93 28.15 22.05 13.18
N LEU A 94 27.75 21.03 12.41
CA LEU A 94 28.46 19.77 12.28
C LEU A 94 29.60 19.81 11.24
N GLN A 95 29.68 20.88 10.45
CA GLN A 95 30.76 21.07 9.48
C GLN A 95 32.07 21.50 10.15
N PRO A 96 33.24 21.18 9.55
CA PRO A 96 34.52 21.67 10.04
C PRO A 96 34.57 23.20 10.14
N GLY A 97 34.66 23.73 11.37
CA GLY A 97 34.70 25.17 11.63
C GLY A 97 33.34 25.88 11.53
N GLY A 98 32.25 25.14 11.35
CA GLY A 98 30.90 25.68 11.35
C GLY A 98 30.48 26.16 12.74
N GLN A 99 29.84 27.33 12.79
CA GLN A 99 29.24 27.88 14.01
C GLN A 99 27.85 28.40 13.67
N ALA A 100 26.85 27.90 14.40
CA ALA A 100 25.47 28.33 14.30
C ALA A 100 24.83 28.39 15.69
N ASP A 101 23.95 29.35 15.88
CA ASP A 101 23.06 29.42 17.04
C ASP A 101 21.77 28.63 16.74
N ASN A 102 20.98 28.32 17.76
CA ASN A 102 19.69 27.61 17.63
C ASN A 102 19.78 26.21 16.99
N VAL A 103 20.85 25.50 17.32
CA VAL A 103 21.12 24.14 16.84
C VAL A 103 20.51 23.09 17.78
N LEU A 104 20.08 21.96 17.23
CA LEU A 104 19.46 20.89 18.01
C LEU A 104 20.48 20.07 18.82
N GLY A 105 21.77 20.29 18.62
CA GLY A 105 22.83 19.55 19.32
C GLY A 105 22.93 18.08 18.90
N TRP A 106 22.45 17.78 17.70
CA TRP A 106 22.37 16.42 17.15
C TRP A 106 23.67 15.98 16.48
N VAL A 107 23.82 14.66 16.33
CA VAL A 107 24.83 14.03 15.46
C VAL A 107 24.27 13.80 14.05
N PRO A 108 25.12 13.54 13.03
CA PRO A 108 24.65 13.29 11.66
C PRO A 108 23.56 12.22 11.53
N GLY A 109 23.63 11.13 12.30
CA GLY A 109 22.61 10.06 12.27
C GLY A 109 21.22 10.52 12.71
N GLN A 110 21.13 11.44 13.67
CA GLN A 110 19.84 11.98 14.13
C GLN A 110 19.23 12.96 13.11
N LEU A 111 20.07 13.68 12.35
CA LEU A 111 19.60 14.43 11.19
C LEU A 111 19.04 13.49 10.14
N ALA A 112 19.71 12.37 9.87
CA ALA A 112 19.23 11.36 8.91
C ALA A 112 17.87 10.79 9.31
N GLU A 113 17.70 10.33 10.56
CA GLU A 113 16.42 9.84 11.11
C GLU A 113 15.31 10.90 11.02
N THR A 114 15.62 12.16 11.29
CA THR A 114 14.62 13.24 11.17
C THR A 114 14.26 13.53 9.72
N MET A 115 15.20 13.41 8.78
CA MET A 115 14.90 13.60 7.35
C MET A 115 13.99 12.52 6.82
N GLN A 116 14.08 11.29 7.34
CA GLN A 116 13.13 10.22 7.05
C GLN A 116 11.72 10.63 7.49
N GLN A 117 11.52 10.94 8.77
CA GLN A 117 10.19 11.38 9.26
C GLN A 117 9.60 12.61 8.55
N LEU A 118 10.46 13.53 8.07
CA LEU A 118 10.01 14.70 7.30
C LEU A 118 9.74 14.39 5.82
N SER A 119 10.08 13.19 5.35
CA SER A 119 9.95 12.82 3.96
C SER A 119 8.52 12.42 3.59
N GLY A 120 7.83 11.66 4.45
CA GLY A 120 6.46 11.16 4.20
C GLY A 120 6.43 9.87 3.38
N GLU A 121 7.54 9.13 3.38
CA GLU A 121 7.80 7.85 2.74
C GLU A 121 6.76 6.79 3.04
N GLU A 122 6.09 6.85 4.20
CA GLU A 122 5.01 5.93 4.54
C GLU A 122 3.91 5.98 3.46
N GLN A 123 3.72 7.13 2.81
CA GLN A 123 2.69 7.31 1.78
C GLN A 123 2.92 6.48 0.51
N VAL A 124 4.09 5.88 0.34
CA VAL A 124 4.39 4.97 -0.77
C VAL A 124 3.57 3.67 -0.69
N SER A 125 3.23 3.20 0.52
CA SER A 125 2.52 1.92 0.69
C SER A 125 1.04 1.99 0.30
N LYS A 126 0.43 3.18 0.20
CA LYS A 126 -0.99 3.34 -0.17
C LYS A 126 -1.32 2.73 -1.53
N GLY A 127 -0.43 2.92 -2.50
CA GLY A 127 -0.61 2.33 -3.82
C GLY A 127 -0.61 0.80 -3.79
N ARG A 128 0.08 0.18 -2.81
CA ARG A 128 0.08 -1.27 -2.60
C ARG A 128 -1.28 -1.71 -2.06
N LEU A 129 -1.86 -0.98 -1.09
CA LEU A 129 -3.19 -1.27 -0.56
C LEU A 129 -4.29 -1.17 -1.63
N ALA A 130 -4.22 -0.15 -2.48
CA ALA A 130 -5.12 0.00 -3.62
C ALA A 130 -5.05 -1.21 -4.58
N THR A 131 -3.83 -1.69 -4.81
CA THR A 131 -3.54 -2.88 -5.63
C THR A 131 -4.09 -4.14 -4.98
N GLU A 132 -3.86 -4.33 -3.68
CA GLU A 132 -4.34 -5.46 -2.90
C GLU A 132 -5.87 -5.51 -2.82
N SER A 133 -6.55 -4.37 -2.60
CA SER A 133 -8.02 -4.26 -2.62
C SER A 133 -8.60 -4.74 -3.95
N SER A 134 -8.02 -4.28 -5.07
CA SER A 134 -8.46 -4.68 -6.41
C SER A 134 -8.18 -6.16 -6.69
N ASN A 135 -6.99 -6.66 -6.31
CA ASN A 135 -6.60 -8.06 -6.45
C ASN A 135 -7.45 -9.00 -5.57
N GLY A 136 -7.85 -8.56 -4.37
CA GLY A 136 -8.74 -9.31 -3.48
C GLY A 136 -10.10 -9.56 -4.12
N GLN A 137 -10.70 -8.56 -4.77
CA GLN A 137 -11.93 -8.73 -5.53
C GLN A 137 -11.75 -9.68 -6.73
N PHE A 138 -10.62 -9.58 -7.43
CA PHE A 138 -10.25 -10.49 -8.53
C PHE A 138 -10.18 -11.95 -8.05
N ALA A 139 -9.50 -12.20 -6.93
CA ALA A 139 -9.37 -13.53 -6.34
C ALA A 139 -10.74 -14.10 -5.92
N ASN A 140 -11.62 -13.26 -5.33
CA ASN A 140 -12.97 -13.66 -4.94
C ASN A 140 -13.83 -14.12 -6.12
N ILE A 141 -13.75 -13.40 -7.24
CA ILE A 141 -14.46 -13.76 -8.48
C ILE A 141 -13.80 -14.95 -9.15
N GLY A 142 -12.47 -15.03 -9.13
CA GLY A 142 -11.69 -16.18 -9.60
C GLY A 142 -12.15 -17.48 -8.93
N MET A 143 -12.31 -17.49 -7.60
CA MET A 143 -12.87 -18.64 -6.86
C MET A 143 -14.29 -19.01 -7.31
N ARG A 144 -15.12 -18.01 -7.64
CA ARG A 144 -16.47 -18.28 -8.19
C ARG A 144 -16.39 -18.89 -9.59
N LEU A 145 -15.55 -18.36 -10.46
CA LEU A 145 -15.32 -18.90 -11.81
C LEU A 145 -14.78 -20.33 -11.74
N GLU A 146 -13.80 -20.59 -10.88
CA GLU A 146 -13.24 -21.92 -10.64
C GLU A 146 -14.29 -22.91 -10.16
N ALA A 147 -15.14 -22.47 -9.24
CA ALA A 147 -16.28 -23.27 -8.80
C ALA A 147 -17.29 -23.57 -9.91
N ILE A 148 -17.56 -22.61 -10.80
CA ILE A 148 -18.39 -22.84 -11.99
C ILE A 148 -17.70 -23.87 -12.89
N ARG A 149 -16.37 -23.83 -13.08
CA ARG A 149 -15.64 -24.84 -13.87
C ARG A 149 -15.76 -26.24 -13.27
N ASN A 150 -15.58 -26.35 -11.95
CA ASN A 150 -15.67 -27.61 -11.21
C ASN A 150 -17.12 -28.15 -11.15
N GLY A 151 -18.11 -27.24 -11.09
CA GLY A 151 -19.54 -27.54 -11.05
C GLY A 151 -20.23 -27.67 -12.41
N ALA A 152 -19.71 -27.10 -13.49
CA ALA A 152 -20.25 -27.20 -14.87
C ALA A 152 -20.13 -28.61 -15.46
N ARG A 153 -19.41 -29.51 -14.77
CA ARG A 153 -19.50 -30.96 -15.01
C ARG A 153 -20.85 -31.55 -14.53
N ALA A 154 -21.67 -30.81 -13.79
CA ALA A 154 -22.95 -31.29 -13.24
C ALA A 154 -24.19 -30.91 -14.05
N THR A 155 -24.14 -29.90 -14.94
CA THR A 155 -25.35 -29.33 -15.58
C THR A 155 -25.53 -29.64 -17.07
N ALA A 156 -24.60 -30.35 -17.72
CA ALA A 156 -24.80 -30.82 -19.11
C ALA A 156 -25.24 -32.29 -19.23
N GLY A 157 -25.43 -33.01 -18.11
CA GLY A 157 -25.78 -34.43 -18.14
C GLY A 157 -26.08 -35.09 -16.80
N GLY A 158 -26.42 -34.29 -15.77
CA GLY A 158 -26.49 -34.79 -14.41
C GLY A 158 -25.10 -35.07 -13.84
N LEU A 159 -25.02 -35.05 -12.51
CA LEU A 159 -23.83 -35.42 -11.76
C LEU A 159 -23.40 -36.86 -12.12
N SER A 160 -22.45 -37.02 -13.04
CA SER A 160 -21.82 -38.31 -13.34
C SER A 160 -20.74 -38.61 -12.31
N LEU A 161 -21.14 -38.98 -11.10
CA LEU A 161 -20.26 -39.70 -10.17
C LEU A 161 -20.06 -41.12 -10.73
N ALA A 162 -18.93 -41.35 -11.39
CA ALA A 162 -18.54 -42.68 -11.81
C ALA A 162 -18.03 -43.50 -10.60
N MET A 163 -18.94 -44.07 -9.82
CA MET A 163 -18.61 -45.16 -8.90
C MET A 163 -18.69 -46.50 -9.65
N ASN A 164 -17.56 -47.18 -9.82
CA ASN A 164 -17.46 -48.56 -10.33
C ASN A 164 -18.08 -48.84 -11.72
N GLY A 165 -17.94 -47.91 -12.67
CA GLY A 165 -18.38 -48.15 -14.06
C GLY A 165 -19.90 -48.29 -14.24
N VAL A 166 -20.68 -47.88 -13.24
CA VAL A 166 -22.14 -47.75 -13.33
C VAL A 166 -22.48 -46.27 -13.15
N PRO A 167 -23.07 -45.59 -14.14
CA PRO A 167 -23.53 -44.22 -13.96
C PRO A 167 -24.66 -44.20 -12.93
N VAL A 168 -24.39 -43.66 -11.73
CA VAL A 168 -25.44 -43.30 -10.79
C VAL A 168 -25.98 -41.95 -11.24
N VAL A 169 -26.93 -42.00 -12.16
CA VAL A 169 -27.77 -40.85 -12.51
C VAL A 169 -28.66 -40.59 -11.29
N GLY A 170 -28.27 -39.61 -10.46
CA GLY A 170 -29.17 -38.98 -9.50
C GLY A 170 -30.18 -38.14 -10.28
N GLY A 171 -31.18 -38.80 -10.87
CA GLY A 171 -32.23 -38.15 -11.63
C GLY A 171 -33.27 -37.52 -10.73
N ASN A 172 -33.29 -36.20 -10.65
CA ASN A 172 -34.56 -35.46 -10.56
C ASN A 172 -34.95 -35.07 -11.98
N ALA A 173 -35.70 -35.95 -12.64
CA ALA A 173 -36.47 -35.57 -13.82
C ALA A 173 -37.73 -34.83 -13.33
N GLY A 174 -37.72 -33.50 -13.30
CA GLY A 174 -38.93 -32.70 -13.11
C GLY A 174 -38.85 -31.36 -12.38
N GLU A 175 -37.70 -30.87 -11.95
CA GLU A 175 -37.58 -29.52 -11.37
C GLU A 175 -36.95 -28.59 -12.40
N ASP A 176 -37.53 -27.40 -12.60
CA ASP A 176 -37.01 -26.37 -13.51
C ASP A 176 -35.49 -26.28 -13.36
N GLU A 177 -34.74 -26.34 -14.48
CA GLU A 177 -33.30 -26.09 -14.44
C GLU A 177 -33.09 -24.73 -13.76
N SER A 178 -32.56 -24.76 -12.55
CA SER A 178 -32.18 -23.56 -11.83
C SER A 178 -31.03 -22.90 -12.59
N ARG A 179 -31.35 -21.81 -13.29
CA ARG A 179 -30.41 -21.07 -14.13
C ARG A 179 -29.79 -19.90 -13.41
N TRP A 180 -30.44 -19.43 -12.34
CA TRP A 180 -29.89 -18.39 -11.49
C TRP A 180 -29.11 -19.01 -10.36
N SER A 181 -27.91 -18.49 -10.14
CA SER A 181 -27.11 -18.82 -8.97
C SER A 181 -26.67 -17.56 -8.25
N TRP A 182 -26.36 -17.72 -6.98
CA TRP A 182 -25.86 -16.66 -6.11
C TRP A 182 -24.66 -17.17 -5.32
N PHE A 183 -23.85 -16.24 -4.82
CA PHE A 183 -22.79 -16.54 -3.87
C PHE A 183 -22.52 -15.38 -2.92
N ALA A 184 -21.94 -15.72 -1.77
CA ALA A 184 -21.43 -14.80 -0.79
C ALA A 184 -20.10 -15.34 -0.25
N ASN A 185 -19.08 -14.49 -0.24
CA ASN A 185 -17.76 -14.76 0.31
C ASN A 185 -17.46 -13.76 1.42
N GLY A 186 -16.81 -14.21 2.48
CA GLY A 186 -16.15 -13.37 3.48
C GLY A 186 -14.66 -13.69 3.47
N VAL A 187 -13.84 -12.65 3.54
CA VAL A 187 -12.38 -12.72 3.47
C VAL A 187 -11.77 -12.03 4.68
N TYR A 188 -10.70 -12.62 5.19
CA TYR A 188 -9.85 -12.02 6.20
C TYR A 188 -8.38 -12.25 5.80
N GLY A 189 -7.59 -11.19 5.81
CA GLY A 189 -6.18 -11.21 5.46
C GLY A 189 -5.34 -10.60 6.58
N THR A 190 -4.10 -11.05 6.70
CA THR A 190 -3.13 -10.50 7.64
C THR A 190 -1.72 -10.70 7.10
N GLY A 191 -0.82 -9.80 7.44
CA GLY A 191 0.57 -9.92 7.05
C GLY A 191 1.46 -8.86 7.67
N ASP A 192 2.71 -8.93 7.29
CA ASP A 192 3.75 -7.99 7.70
C ASP A 192 4.66 -7.67 6.53
N ARG A 193 5.21 -6.46 6.56
CA ARG A 193 6.28 -6.01 5.67
C ARG A 193 7.54 -5.71 6.48
N ASP A 194 8.67 -6.29 6.09
CA ASP A 194 9.97 -5.97 6.66
C ASP A 194 10.52 -4.64 6.12
N ALA A 195 11.28 -3.94 6.96
CA ALA A 195 11.89 -2.66 6.59
C ALA A 195 13.02 -2.85 5.57
N THR A 196 13.12 -1.92 4.62
CA THR A 196 14.19 -1.86 3.62
C THR A 196 14.97 -0.54 3.72
N GLN A 197 15.76 -0.19 2.71
CA GLN A 197 16.39 1.14 2.65
C GLN A 197 15.44 2.24 2.16
N LEU A 198 14.30 1.86 1.57
CA LEU A 198 13.37 2.78 0.92
C LEU A 198 12.01 2.82 1.61
N GLU A 199 11.59 1.72 2.23
CA GLU A 199 10.27 1.59 2.86
C GLU A 199 10.37 1.12 4.32
N ASP A 200 9.43 1.61 5.12
CA ASP A 200 9.33 1.27 6.55
C ASP A 200 8.59 -0.05 6.78
N GLN A 201 8.89 -0.67 7.94
CA GLN A 201 8.18 -1.86 8.41
C GLN A 201 6.78 -1.52 8.95
N TYR A 202 5.80 -2.33 8.58
CA TYR A 202 4.42 -2.24 9.07
C TYR A 202 3.75 -3.61 9.14
N ASP A 203 2.72 -3.72 9.98
CA ASP A 203 1.77 -4.83 9.92
C ASP A 203 0.53 -4.37 9.15
N PHE A 204 -0.20 -5.32 8.57
CA PHE A 204 -1.48 -5.03 7.96
C PHE A 204 -2.50 -6.13 8.22
N ASP A 205 -3.76 -5.74 8.28
CA ASP A 205 -4.90 -6.63 8.25
C ASP A 205 -5.97 -6.14 7.28
N SER A 206 -6.75 -7.08 6.78
CA SER A 206 -7.81 -6.78 5.82
C SER A 206 -9.04 -7.61 6.12
N SER A 207 -10.21 -7.03 5.91
CA SER A 207 -11.47 -7.75 5.91
C SER A 207 -12.26 -7.42 4.65
N GLY A 208 -13.08 -8.36 4.18
CA GLY A 208 -13.83 -8.13 2.96
C GLY A 208 -15.02 -9.04 2.79
N ALA A 209 -15.95 -8.61 1.94
CA ALA A 209 -17.11 -9.40 1.56
C ALA A 209 -17.43 -9.21 0.09
N THR A 210 -17.76 -10.30 -0.60
CA THR A 210 -18.20 -10.27 -1.99
C THR A 210 -19.54 -10.98 -2.11
N LEU A 211 -20.50 -10.32 -2.75
CA LEU A 211 -21.81 -10.87 -3.08
C LEU A 211 -21.99 -10.87 -4.59
N GLY A 212 -22.56 -11.93 -5.14
CA GLY A 212 -22.83 -11.93 -6.57
C GLY A 212 -23.91 -12.89 -7.02
N VAL A 213 -24.32 -12.69 -8.27
CA VAL A 213 -25.36 -13.46 -8.95
C VAL A 213 -24.91 -13.73 -10.38
N ASP A 214 -25.20 -14.94 -10.86
CA ASP A 214 -24.94 -15.32 -12.26
C ASP A 214 -26.06 -16.15 -12.86
N TYR A 215 -26.09 -16.17 -14.18
CA TYR A 215 -27.07 -16.86 -14.99
C TYR A 215 -26.39 -17.84 -15.95
N LEU A 216 -26.87 -19.09 -15.95
CA LEU A 216 -26.48 -20.14 -16.89
C LEU A 216 -27.39 -20.10 -18.14
N PHE A 217 -26.79 -19.80 -19.29
CA PHE A 217 -27.45 -19.79 -20.59
C PHE A 217 -27.53 -21.19 -21.20
N ASP A 218 -28.46 -21.41 -22.13
CA ASP A 218 -28.63 -22.68 -22.87
C ASP A 218 -27.37 -23.15 -23.60
N SER A 219 -26.48 -22.22 -23.95
CA SER A 219 -25.20 -22.52 -24.58
C SER A 219 -24.16 -23.12 -23.62
N GLY A 220 -24.45 -23.18 -22.32
CA GLY A 220 -23.49 -23.52 -21.26
C GLY A 220 -22.57 -22.37 -20.86
N PHE A 221 -22.79 -21.17 -21.40
CA PHE A 221 -22.12 -19.95 -20.96
C PHE A 221 -22.73 -19.47 -19.65
N VAL A 222 -21.91 -18.94 -18.74
CA VAL A 222 -22.36 -18.30 -17.50
C VAL A 222 -21.90 -16.85 -17.51
N ALA A 223 -22.78 -15.92 -17.14
CA ALA A 223 -22.40 -14.53 -16.91
C ALA A 223 -23.00 -14.04 -15.60
N GLY A 224 -22.25 -13.18 -14.90
CA GLY A 224 -22.66 -12.66 -13.61
C GLY A 224 -22.13 -11.27 -13.32
N ILE A 225 -22.65 -10.75 -12.22
CA ILE A 225 -22.20 -9.51 -11.59
C ILE A 225 -21.90 -9.78 -10.12
N ALA A 226 -20.93 -9.04 -9.58
CA ALA A 226 -20.56 -9.12 -8.18
C ALA A 226 -20.32 -7.72 -7.62
N PHE A 227 -20.62 -7.55 -6.34
CA PHE A 227 -20.30 -6.38 -5.55
C PHE A 227 -19.33 -6.79 -4.44
N GLY A 228 -18.26 -6.03 -4.29
CA GLY A 228 -17.26 -6.23 -3.24
C GLY A 228 -17.21 -5.04 -2.29
N TYR A 229 -16.95 -5.34 -1.02
CA TYR A 229 -16.48 -4.39 -0.01
C TYR A 229 -15.17 -4.91 0.56
N ALA A 230 -14.23 -4.01 0.80
CA ALA A 230 -12.95 -4.30 1.41
C ALA A 230 -12.60 -3.21 2.43
N ASP A 231 -11.88 -3.61 3.46
CA ASP A 231 -11.40 -2.78 4.56
C ASP A 231 -9.97 -3.21 4.84
N TYR A 232 -9.04 -2.27 4.88
CA TYR A 232 -7.62 -2.51 5.14
C TYR A 232 -7.12 -1.54 6.19
N GLU A 233 -6.37 -2.05 7.16
CA GLU A 233 -5.67 -1.26 8.18
C GLU A 233 -4.17 -1.56 8.08
N VAL A 234 -3.35 -0.51 8.14
CA VAL A 234 -1.89 -0.58 8.16
C VAL A 234 -1.37 0.15 9.37
N ASP A 235 -0.53 -0.52 10.17
CA ASP A 235 0.10 0.05 11.34
C ASP A 235 1.64 0.07 11.18
N PHE A 236 2.22 1.27 11.05
CA PHE A 236 3.67 1.42 11.02
C PHE A 236 4.29 1.18 12.39
N LYS A 237 5.38 0.41 12.42
CA LYS A 237 6.07 0.13 13.68
C LYS A 237 6.75 1.38 14.21
N ASN A 238 6.52 1.70 15.48
CA ASN A 238 7.33 2.69 16.17
C ASN A 238 8.72 2.11 16.49
N VAL A 239 9.74 2.51 15.72
CA VAL A 239 11.12 2.04 15.87
C VAL A 239 11.99 3.16 16.43
N SER A 240 12.19 3.11 17.74
CA SER A 240 13.03 4.08 18.48
C SER A 240 14.48 4.08 18.00
N SER A 241 15.11 5.26 17.98
CA SER A 241 16.53 5.39 17.62
C SER A 241 17.46 4.60 18.55
N GLY A 242 18.44 3.92 17.96
CA GLY A 242 19.55 3.28 18.69
C GLY A 242 20.70 4.23 19.04
N LEU A 243 20.63 5.50 18.66
CA LEU A 243 21.72 6.47 18.84
C LEU A 243 21.80 6.97 20.30
N ALA A 244 23.01 7.04 20.84
CA ALA A 244 23.23 7.49 22.22
C ALA A 244 23.03 9.01 22.38
N GLY A 245 22.09 9.40 23.25
CA GLY A 245 21.79 10.79 23.59
C GLY A 245 20.35 10.92 24.08
N ASN A 246 20.06 11.88 24.96
CA ASN A 246 18.68 12.19 25.37
C ASN A 246 17.94 12.92 24.23
N MET A 247 17.68 12.27 23.11
CA MET A 247 16.83 12.83 22.06
C MET A 247 15.76 11.82 21.66
N SER A 248 14.52 12.31 21.61
CA SER A 248 13.34 11.54 21.21
C SER A 248 13.27 11.50 19.68
N THR A 249 14.28 10.95 19.01
CA THR A 249 14.19 10.64 17.57
C THR A 249 13.78 9.19 17.38
N SER A 250 12.93 8.96 16.38
CA SER A 250 12.54 7.63 15.91
C SER A 250 13.07 7.45 14.49
N THR A 251 13.44 6.22 14.14
CA THR A 251 13.67 5.86 12.72
C THR A 251 12.35 5.78 11.98
N VAL A 252 11.32 5.20 12.61
CA VAL A 252 9.92 5.21 12.19
C VAL A 252 9.09 5.63 13.38
N SER A 253 8.29 6.69 13.26
CA SER A 253 7.56 7.28 14.41
C SER A 253 6.18 6.64 14.65
N GLY A 254 5.79 5.70 13.81
CA GLY A 254 4.47 5.10 13.77
C GLY A 254 3.47 5.95 12.98
N GLY A 255 2.19 5.62 13.11
CA GLY A 255 1.14 6.09 12.21
C GLY A 255 0.54 4.92 11.45
N GLY A 256 -0.28 5.20 10.46
CA GLY A 256 -1.02 4.17 9.75
C GLY A 256 -1.88 4.68 8.61
N PHE A 257 -2.55 3.72 7.99
CA PHE A 257 -3.54 3.94 6.94
C PHE A 257 -4.76 3.10 7.22
N SER A 258 -5.94 3.66 6.94
CA SER A 258 -7.15 2.87 6.73
C SER A 258 -7.67 3.11 5.32
N LEU A 259 -8.27 2.06 4.74
CA LEU A 259 -8.84 2.08 3.40
C LEU A 259 -10.18 1.37 3.41
N ASP A 260 -11.24 2.09 3.04
CA ASP A 260 -12.57 1.55 2.77
C ASP A 260 -12.80 1.46 1.25
N GLY A 261 -13.00 0.25 0.73
CA GLY A 261 -13.07 -0.02 -0.70
C GLY A 261 -14.40 -0.62 -1.13
N TYR A 262 -14.93 -0.17 -2.26
CA TYR A 262 -16.12 -0.74 -2.91
C TYR A 262 -15.82 -1.08 -4.35
N SER A 263 -16.29 -2.23 -4.82
CA SER A 263 -16.11 -2.65 -6.21
C SER A 263 -17.38 -3.21 -6.83
N LEU A 264 -17.54 -2.95 -8.13
CA LEU A 264 -18.55 -3.57 -8.98
C LEU A 264 -17.86 -4.30 -10.11
N SER A 265 -18.22 -5.58 -10.27
CA SER A 265 -17.57 -6.44 -11.24
C SER A 265 -18.58 -7.17 -12.11
N ALA A 266 -18.19 -7.42 -13.36
CA ALA A 266 -18.89 -8.30 -14.28
C ALA A 266 -17.94 -9.41 -14.72
N TYR A 267 -18.45 -10.63 -14.83
CA TYR A 267 -17.66 -11.78 -15.22
C TYR A 267 -18.45 -12.74 -16.11
N GLY A 268 -17.74 -13.58 -16.84
CA GLY A 268 -18.36 -14.66 -17.58
C GLY A 268 -17.40 -15.76 -17.95
N ILE A 269 -17.94 -16.95 -18.16
CA ILE A 269 -17.19 -18.16 -18.49
C ILE A 269 -17.94 -19.04 -19.46
N GLY A 270 -17.23 -19.61 -20.43
CA GLY A 270 -17.77 -20.57 -21.38
C GLY A 270 -16.74 -21.61 -21.78
N ASN A 271 -17.20 -22.66 -22.46
CA ASN A 271 -16.33 -23.74 -22.94
C ASN A 271 -16.15 -23.69 -24.46
N ILE A 272 -14.92 -23.91 -24.90
CA ILE A 272 -14.55 -24.12 -26.30
C ILE A 272 -13.86 -25.48 -26.39
N GLY A 273 -14.63 -26.51 -26.75
CA GLY A 273 -14.14 -27.89 -26.73
C GLY A 273 -13.81 -28.34 -25.31
N ARG A 274 -12.55 -28.72 -25.06
CA ARG A 274 -12.07 -29.14 -23.72
C ARG A 274 -11.52 -28.01 -22.85
N PHE A 275 -11.46 -26.80 -23.41
CA PHE A 275 -10.92 -25.62 -22.73
C PHE A 275 -12.06 -24.75 -22.26
N TYR A 276 -11.92 -24.16 -21.09
CA TYR A 276 -12.75 -23.04 -20.68
C TYR A 276 -12.05 -21.73 -21.05
N VAL A 277 -12.84 -20.69 -21.23
CA VAL A 277 -12.39 -19.31 -21.35
C VAL A 277 -13.29 -18.46 -20.48
N ASP A 278 -12.69 -17.61 -19.67
CA ASP A 278 -13.40 -16.63 -18.87
C ASP A 278 -12.74 -15.26 -18.94
N GLY A 279 -13.54 -14.28 -18.57
CA GLY A 279 -13.08 -12.92 -18.41
C GLY A 279 -13.84 -12.24 -17.29
N LEU A 280 -13.19 -11.22 -16.74
CA LEU A 280 -13.69 -10.42 -15.65
C LEU A 280 -13.29 -8.95 -15.86
N LEU A 281 -14.19 -8.06 -15.50
CA LEU A 281 -14.01 -6.62 -15.52
C LEU A 281 -14.48 -6.11 -14.16
N SER A 282 -13.65 -5.33 -13.48
CA SER A 282 -13.98 -4.73 -12.19
C SER A 282 -13.65 -3.24 -12.21
N TYR A 283 -14.54 -2.47 -11.60
CA TYR A 283 -14.30 -1.06 -11.30
C TYR A 283 -14.39 -0.89 -9.78
N GLY A 284 -13.40 -0.23 -9.19
CA GLY A 284 -13.31 0.01 -7.74
C GLY A 284 -13.21 1.50 -7.40
N PHE A 285 -13.64 1.83 -6.19
CA PHE A 285 -13.38 3.12 -5.55
C PHE A 285 -12.90 2.83 -4.13
N ASN A 286 -11.90 3.57 -3.65
CA ASN A 286 -11.43 3.46 -2.28
C ASN A 286 -11.28 4.85 -1.65
N ASP A 287 -11.70 4.98 -0.40
CA ASP A 287 -11.51 6.16 0.44
C ASP A 287 -10.36 5.85 1.41
N TYR A 288 -9.42 6.78 1.61
CA TYR A 288 -8.23 6.60 2.47
C TYR A 288 -8.23 7.61 3.60
N GLU A 289 -7.97 7.14 4.82
CA GLU A 289 -7.50 7.99 5.91
C GLU A 289 -6.04 7.67 6.21
N THR A 290 -5.25 8.72 6.44
CA THR A 290 -3.79 8.62 6.57
C THR A 290 -3.33 9.35 7.81
N GLU A 291 -2.38 8.78 8.55
CA GLU A 291 -1.69 9.45 9.65
C GLU A 291 -0.20 9.08 9.64
N ARG A 292 0.68 10.09 9.60
CA ARG A 292 2.10 9.91 9.92
C ARG A 292 2.51 10.82 11.07
N ILE A 293 3.52 10.42 11.83
CA ILE A 293 3.98 11.16 13.02
C ILE A 293 5.37 11.76 12.79
N VAL A 294 5.55 13.04 13.08
CA VAL A 294 6.89 13.64 13.22
C VAL A 294 7.16 13.93 14.69
N LEU A 295 8.18 13.26 15.22
CA LEU A 295 8.63 13.35 16.59
C LEU A 295 10.14 13.58 16.63
N TYR A 296 10.53 14.74 17.16
CA TYR A 296 11.93 15.03 17.46
C TYR A 296 12.07 16.07 18.59
N SER A 297 13.24 16.07 19.25
CA SER A 297 13.56 17.07 20.28
C SER A 297 15.03 17.45 20.26
N GLY A 298 15.33 18.70 20.62
CA GLY A 298 16.71 19.17 20.78
C GLY A 298 17.40 18.55 22.00
N ALA A 299 18.73 18.53 22.00
CA ALA A 299 19.53 18.01 23.10
C ALA A 299 19.26 18.77 24.42
N ALA A 300 19.26 18.03 25.52
CA ALA A 300 19.00 18.58 26.86
C ALA A 300 19.89 19.79 27.18
N GLY A 301 19.27 20.90 27.61
CA GLY A 301 19.96 22.14 27.98
C GLY A 301 20.13 23.16 26.85
N LEU A 302 19.72 22.83 25.62
CA LEU A 302 19.58 23.78 24.53
C LEU A 302 18.15 24.36 24.53
N ASN A 303 18.02 25.68 24.66
CA ASN A 303 16.72 26.38 24.68
C ASN A 303 16.15 26.53 23.25
N ASN A 304 15.93 25.42 22.55
CA ASN A 304 15.49 25.44 21.16
C ASN A 304 14.14 24.71 21.04
N GLY A 305 13.05 25.47 21.03
CA GLY A 305 11.76 25.06 20.48
C GLY A 305 10.91 24.04 21.27
N GLY A 306 11.47 23.26 22.20
CA GLY A 306 10.75 22.18 22.89
C GLY A 306 10.68 20.89 22.07
N THR A 307 9.85 19.94 22.50
CA THR A 307 9.60 18.70 21.75
C THR A 307 8.64 18.98 20.61
N ILE A 308 9.04 18.66 19.39
CA ILE A 308 8.16 18.60 18.22
C ILE A 308 7.53 17.23 18.22
N ASN A 309 6.20 17.19 18.28
CA ASN A 309 5.43 15.96 18.25
C ASN A 309 4.11 16.27 17.55
N ARG A 310 4.00 15.87 16.29
CA ARG A 310 2.90 16.27 15.43
C ARG A 310 2.37 15.10 14.63
N SER A 311 1.05 15.09 14.49
CA SER A 311 0.32 14.18 13.64
C SER A 311 -0.01 14.89 12.33
N MET A 312 0.35 14.25 11.22
CA MET A 312 0.02 14.69 9.87
C MET A 312 -1.06 13.78 9.34
N THR A 313 -2.30 14.26 9.38
CA THR A 313 -3.47 13.51 8.93
C THR A 313 -3.88 13.93 7.52
N GLY A 314 -4.42 13.00 6.75
CA GLY A 314 -4.93 13.29 5.41
C GLY A 314 -6.04 12.35 5.00
N GLU A 315 -6.87 12.85 4.09
CA GLU A 315 -7.98 12.12 3.47
C GLU A 315 -7.77 12.22 1.95
N THR A 316 -7.88 11.11 1.22
CA THR A 316 -7.87 11.08 -0.24
C THR A 316 -8.70 9.91 -0.76
N ASP A 317 -8.94 9.89 -2.07
CA ASP A 317 -9.73 8.86 -2.74
C ASP A 317 -8.89 8.21 -3.86
N SER A 318 -9.34 7.05 -4.34
CA SER A 318 -8.81 6.42 -5.55
C SER A 318 -9.91 5.75 -6.35
N ASP A 319 -9.69 5.61 -7.65
CA ASP A 319 -10.44 4.70 -8.50
C ASP A 319 -9.54 3.66 -9.15
N SER A 320 -10.13 2.51 -9.46
CA SER A 320 -9.41 1.40 -10.09
C SER A 320 -10.22 0.76 -11.21
N LEU A 321 -9.52 0.39 -12.28
CA LEU A 321 -10.02 -0.43 -13.37
C LEU A 321 -9.17 -1.69 -13.46
N ALA A 322 -9.82 -2.84 -13.42
CA ALA A 322 -9.13 -4.11 -13.51
C ALA A 322 -9.81 -5.04 -14.52
N VAL A 323 -9.00 -5.65 -15.37
CA VAL A 323 -9.44 -6.55 -16.47
C VAL A 323 -8.67 -7.85 -16.39
N GLY A 324 -9.37 -8.98 -16.43
CA GLY A 324 -8.76 -10.31 -16.44
C GLY A 324 -9.33 -11.19 -17.53
N VAL A 325 -8.48 -12.02 -18.14
CA VAL A 325 -8.89 -13.10 -19.05
C VAL A 325 -8.07 -14.34 -18.72
N SER A 326 -8.73 -15.50 -18.64
CA SER A 326 -8.03 -16.76 -18.43
C SER A 326 -8.59 -17.90 -19.30
N THR A 327 -7.77 -18.92 -19.50
CA THR A 327 -8.16 -20.15 -20.17
C THR A 327 -7.46 -21.34 -19.54
N GLY A 328 -8.13 -22.49 -19.51
CA GLY A 328 -7.54 -23.69 -18.95
C GLY A 328 -8.32 -24.95 -19.30
N THR A 329 -7.88 -26.06 -18.74
CA THR A 329 -8.47 -27.39 -18.96
C THR A 329 -8.27 -28.26 -17.73
N VAL A 330 -9.14 -29.25 -17.55
CA VAL A 330 -9.06 -30.17 -16.41
C VAL A 330 -8.88 -31.59 -16.94
N PHE A 331 -7.84 -32.27 -16.47
CA PHE A 331 -7.52 -33.65 -16.77
C PHE A 331 -8.03 -34.56 -15.65
N ASP A 332 -8.93 -35.48 -15.98
CA ASP A 332 -9.33 -36.57 -15.08
C ASP A 332 -8.26 -37.66 -15.10
N LEU A 333 -7.52 -37.81 -13.99
CA LEU A 333 -6.48 -38.84 -13.82
C LEU A 333 -7.02 -40.08 -13.09
N GLY A 334 -8.34 -40.16 -12.86
CA GLY A 334 -9.06 -41.24 -12.19
C GLY A 334 -8.98 -41.19 -10.67
N PHE A 335 -7.80 -40.98 -10.09
CA PHE A 335 -7.63 -40.89 -8.63
C PHE A 335 -7.61 -39.45 -8.09
N LEU A 336 -7.43 -38.47 -8.99
CA LEU A 336 -7.54 -37.02 -8.78
C LEU A 336 -7.85 -36.32 -10.12
N ASP A 337 -8.35 -35.09 -10.05
CA ASP A 337 -8.47 -34.16 -11.18
C ASP A 337 -7.29 -33.17 -11.13
N LEU A 338 -6.69 -32.87 -12.28
CA LEU A 338 -5.65 -31.84 -12.45
C LEU A 338 -6.16 -30.72 -13.37
N ALA A 339 -6.36 -29.53 -12.83
CA ALA A 339 -6.58 -28.31 -13.59
C ALA A 339 -5.24 -27.66 -13.94
N VAL A 340 -5.17 -27.13 -15.17
CA VAL A 340 -4.07 -26.29 -15.64
C VAL A 340 -4.67 -25.09 -16.34
N ASP A 341 -4.17 -23.89 -16.04
CA ASP A 341 -4.70 -22.65 -16.57
C ASP A 341 -3.65 -21.56 -16.75
N LEU A 342 -3.98 -20.64 -17.65
CA LEU A 342 -3.16 -19.50 -18.03
C LEU A 342 -4.04 -18.25 -17.96
N GLY A 343 -3.56 -17.23 -17.26
CA GLY A 343 -4.24 -15.96 -17.08
C GLY A 343 -3.42 -14.77 -17.55
N LEU A 344 -4.12 -13.70 -17.92
CA LEU A 344 -3.56 -12.36 -18.07
C LEU A 344 -4.49 -11.37 -17.36
N SER A 345 -3.94 -10.48 -16.55
CA SER A 345 -4.67 -9.42 -15.87
C SER A 345 -3.97 -8.08 -16.02
N TYR A 346 -4.75 -7.02 -16.21
CA TYR A 346 -4.30 -5.64 -16.19
C TYR A 346 -5.06 -4.88 -15.11
N LEU A 347 -4.36 -4.01 -14.41
CA LEU A 347 -4.87 -3.16 -13.35
C LEU A 347 -4.33 -1.75 -13.56
N ASP A 348 -5.21 -0.77 -13.46
CA ASP A 348 -4.94 0.65 -13.53
C ASP A 348 -5.60 1.32 -12.32
N ILE A 349 -4.85 2.08 -11.55
CA ILE A 349 -5.31 2.75 -10.33
C ILE A 349 -4.82 4.19 -10.37
N THR A 350 -5.72 5.13 -10.10
CA THR A 350 -5.38 6.52 -9.84
C THR A 350 -5.71 6.86 -8.39
N VAL A 351 -4.72 7.32 -7.62
CA VAL A 351 -4.91 7.87 -6.27
C VAL A 351 -4.79 9.38 -6.34
N ASP A 352 -5.82 10.09 -5.87
CA ASP A 352 -5.86 11.54 -5.93
C ASP A 352 -4.79 12.18 -5.02
N GLY A 353 -4.24 13.30 -5.49
CA GLY A 353 -3.37 14.16 -4.70
C GLY A 353 -4.14 14.89 -3.61
N TYR A 354 -3.52 15.03 -2.44
CA TYR A 354 -4.14 15.65 -1.28
C TYR A 354 -3.10 16.43 -0.46
N THR A 355 -3.56 17.15 0.56
CA THR A 355 -2.69 17.90 1.47
C THR A 355 -2.98 17.51 2.91
N GLU A 356 -1.93 17.14 3.63
CA GLU A 356 -2.01 16.81 5.05
C GLU A 356 -2.43 18.03 5.89
N LYS A 357 -3.00 17.72 7.05
CA LYS A 357 -3.28 18.62 8.15
C LYS A 357 -2.24 18.35 9.25
N ASP A 358 -1.43 19.35 9.58
CA ASP A 358 -0.45 19.27 10.66
C ASP A 358 -1.11 19.68 11.99
N THR A 359 -1.19 18.72 12.91
CA THR A 359 -1.80 18.87 14.24
C THR A 359 -0.78 18.58 15.33
N PRO A 360 -0.46 19.53 16.23
CA PRO A 360 0.42 19.27 17.37
C PRO A 360 -0.25 18.33 18.37
N ILE A 361 0.53 17.39 18.91
CA ILE A 361 0.08 16.40 19.89
C ILE A 361 0.96 16.43 21.15
N GLY A 362 0.37 16.08 22.30
CA GLY A 362 1.08 16.05 23.57
C GLY A 362 1.56 17.43 24.04
N SER A 363 2.88 17.59 24.20
CA SER A 363 3.51 18.80 24.73
C SER A 363 3.95 19.81 23.67
N ASP A 364 3.73 19.53 22.37
CA ASP A 364 3.97 20.52 21.31
C ASP A 364 2.93 21.64 21.46
N ILE A 365 3.40 22.89 21.56
CA ILE A 365 2.57 24.08 21.79
C ILE A 365 2.34 24.90 20.52
N ALA A 366 2.69 24.34 19.35
CA ALA A 366 2.49 25.02 18.08
C ALA A 366 1.04 25.48 17.89
N THR A 367 0.87 26.69 17.37
CA THR A 367 -0.45 27.25 17.01
C THR A 367 -0.69 27.28 15.51
N SER A 368 0.28 26.81 14.73
CA SER A 368 0.25 26.71 13.27
C SER A 368 1.12 25.54 12.85
N GLY A 369 0.64 24.71 11.93
CA GLY A 369 1.38 23.56 11.41
C GLY A 369 2.04 23.89 10.07
N GLY A 370 3.36 23.68 9.97
CA GLY A 370 4.17 23.93 8.78
C GLY A 370 4.79 22.67 8.16
N LEU A 371 4.65 21.51 8.80
CA LEU A 371 5.29 20.26 8.39
C LEU A 371 4.40 19.37 7.51
N ASN A 372 3.17 19.82 7.23
CA ASN A 372 2.26 19.12 6.34
C ASN A 372 2.78 19.11 4.90
N LEU A 373 2.63 17.95 4.26
CA LEU A 373 2.99 17.74 2.88
C LEU A 373 1.75 17.83 1.98
N ALA A 374 1.96 18.33 0.76
CA ALA A 374 1.02 18.21 -0.35
C ALA A 374 1.59 17.18 -1.33
N TYR A 375 0.80 16.16 -1.60
CA TYR A 375 1.12 15.07 -2.53
C TYR A 375 0.48 15.33 -3.89
N GLU A 376 1.16 14.89 -4.94
CA GLU A 376 0.59 14.83 -6.29
C GLU A 376 -0.23 13.54 -6.47
N ASP A 377 -1.05 13.52 -7.53
CA ASP A 377 -1.75 12.32 -7.97
C ASP A 377 -0.75 11.19 -8.25
N GLN A 378 -1.17 9.95 -8.02
CA GLN A 378 -0.35 8.75 -8.25
C GLN A 378 -1.08 7.80 -9.19
N ASP A 379 -0.43 7.47 -10.29
CA ASP A 379 -0.89 6.46 -11.24
C ASP A 379 -0.12 5.16 -11.00
N ILE A 380 -0.84 4.05 -10.95
CA ILE A 380 -0.29 2.71 -10.71
C ILE A 380 -0.87 1.77 -11.75
N GLU A 381 0.02 1.18 -12.53
CA GLU A 381 -0.31 0.14 -13.50
C GLU A 381 0.25 -1.21 -13.01
N SER A 382 -0.37 -2.31 -13.45
CA SER A 382 0.10 -3.68 -13.26
C SER A 382 -0.41 -4.53 -14.41
N LEU A 383 0.49 -5.31 -15.02
CA LEU A 383 0.17 -6.27 -16.07
C LEU A 383 0.78 -7.60 -15.70
N GLN A 384 -0.05 -8.56 -15.31
CA GLN A 384 0.41 -9.86 -14.84
C GLN A 384 -0.01 -10.97 -15.78
N SER A 385 0.89 -11.94 -15.98
CA SER A 385 0.51 -13.28 -16.45
C SER A 385 0.57 -14.27 -15.30
N ALA A 386 -0.27 -15.30 -15.39
CA ALA A 386 -0.35 -16.35 -14.36
C ALA A 386 -0.38 -17.73 -15.00
N LEU A 387 0.33 -18.71 -14.44
CA LEU A 387 0.25 -20.13 -14.79
C LEU A 387 -0.18 -20.93 -13.55
N GLY A 388 -1.43 -21.39 -13.56
CA GLY A 388 -2.06 -22.12 -12.47
C GLY A 388 -2.03 -23.63 -12.65
N PHE A 389 -1.81 -24.34 -11.54
CA PHE A 389 -2.01 -25.79 -11.43
C PHE A 389 -2.82 -26.08 -10.17
N GLN A 390 -3.89 -26.85 -10.31
CA GLN A 390 -4.68 -27.28 -9.15
C GLN A 390 -4.99 -28.76 -9.21
N ILE A 391 -4.80 -29.45 -8.08
CA ILE A 391 -5.26 -30.83 -7.90
C ILE A 391 -6.48 -30.84 -6.98
N SER A 392 -7.47 -31.65 -7.33
CA SER A 392 -8.68 -31.82 -6.51
C SER A 392 -9.15 -33.27 -6.48
N LYS A 393 -9.90 -33.63 -5.45
CA LYS A 393 -10.45 -34.99 -5.33
C LYS A 393 -11.83 -35.00 -4.70
N ASN A 394 -12.75 -35.74 -5.32
CA ASN A 394 -14.13 -35.86 -4.84
C ASN A 394 -14.26 -37.02 -3.84
N PHE A 395 -14.86 -36.75 -2.68
CA PHE A 395 -15.20 -37.73 -1.65
C PHE A 395 -16.71 -37.70 -1.38
N SER A 396 -17.40 -38.79 -1.74
CA SER A 396 -18.83 -38.94 -1.43
C SER A 396 -19.02 -39.31 0.03
N VAL A 397 -19.82 -38.53 0.75
CA VAL A 397 -20.24 -38.78 2.14
C VAL A 397 -21.76 -38.86 2.21
N ALA A 398 -22.31 -39.34 3.34
CA ALA A 398 -23.76 -39.53 3.48
C ALA A 398 -24.58 -38.24 3.30
N THR A 399 -23.96 -37.08 3.53
CA THR A 399 -24.59 -35.76 3.51
C THR A 399 -24.26 -34.92 2.27
N GLY A 400 -23.46 -35.43 1.33
CA GLY A 400 -23.01 -34.65 0.17
C GLY A 400 -21.71 -35.14 -0.47
N VAL A 401 -21.04 -34.25 -1.21
CA VAL A 401 -19.71 -34.48 -1.79
C VAL A 401 -18.75 -33.44 -1.23
N ILE A 402 -17.60 -33.90 -0.73
CA ILE A 402 -16.52 -33.06 -0.23
C ILE A 402 -15.40 -33.06 -1.25
N VAL A 403 -14.85 -31.89 -1.56
CA VAL A 403 -13.80 -31.69 -2.55
C VAL A 403 -12.67 -30.87 -1.92
N PRO A 404 -11.66 -31.51 -1.30
CA PRO A 404 -10.38 -30.88 -1.04
C PRO A 404 -9.65 -30.56 -2.35
N TYR A 405 -8.93 -29.44 -2.34
CA TYR A 405 -8.08 -29.01 -3.44
C TYR A 405 -6.81 -28.34 -2.91
N LEU A 406 -5.74 -28.43 -3.72
CA LEU A 406 -4.46 -27.76 -3.51
C LEU A 406 -4.07 -27.12 -4.84
N GLY A 407 -3.79 -25.83 -4.82
CA GLY A 407 -3.39 -25.03 -5.97
C GLY A 407 -2.00 -24.41 -5.77
N ILE A 408 -1.29 -24.25 -6.87
CA ILE A 408 -0.13 -23.36 -6.96
C ILE A 408 -0.24 -22.55 -8.25
N GLU A 409 0.07 -21.27 -8.16
CA GLU A 409 0.09 -20.36 -9.29
C GLU A 409 1.42 -19.63 -9.31
N TRP A 410 2.07 -19.60 -10.46
CA TRP A 410 3.20 -18.71 -10.72
C TRP A 410 2.68 -17.46 -11.40
N ARG A 411 3.07 -16.29 -10.89
CA ARG A 411 2.72 -14.99 -11.46
C ARG A 411 3.99 -14.28 -11.92
N HIS A 412 3.88 -13.62 -13.07
CA HIS A 412 4.91 -12.74 -13.60
C HIS A 412 4.31 -11.36 -13.88
N GLU A 413 4.91 -10.33 -13.31
CA GLU A 413 4.55 -8.92 -13.42
C GLU A 413 5.41 -8.25 -14.50
N PHE A 414 4.76 -7.63 -15.47
CA PHE A 414 5.39 -6.98 -16.62
C PHE A 414 5.45 -5.46 -16.49
N ASP A 415 4.59 -4.87 -15.66
CA ASP A 415 4.35 -3.43 -15.68
C ASP A 415 4.02 -2.89 -14.29
N ASN A 416 4.96 -3.00 -13.35
CA ASN A 416 4.86 -2.47 -11.99
C ASN A 416 6.23 -1.95 -11.55
N ASP A 417 6.67 -0.85 -12.16
CA ASP A 417 7.94 -0.21 -11.84
C ASP A 417 7.96 0.36 -10.41
N ALA A 418 9.17 0.60 -9.87
CA ALA A 418 9.33 1.37 -8.65
C ALA A 418 8.61 2.73 -8.76
N ARG A 419 7.84 3.02 -7.72
CA ARG A 419 6.91 4.15 -7.68
C ARG A 419 7.62 5.34 -7.08
N PHE A 420 7.35 6.52 -7.62
CA PHE A 420 7.83 7.77 -7.04
C PHE A 420 6.65 8.59 -6.56
N VAL A 421 6.48 8.67 -5.24
CA VAL A 421 5.55 9.62 -4.64
C VAL A 421 6.26 10.96 -4.53
N LYS A 422 5.63 11.99 -5.09
CA LYS A 422 6.14 13.37 -5.04
C LYS A 422 5.36 14.15 -4.00
N ALA A 423 6.11 14.76 -3.09
CA ALA A 423 5.57 15.64 -2.07
C ALA A 423 6.29 16.98 -2.06
N ARG A 424 5.63 17.98 -1.50
CA ARG A 424 6.23 19.27 -1.15
C ARG A 424 5.64 19.76 0.16
N PHE A 425 6.37 20.59 0.89
CA PHE A 425 5.78 21.28 2.04
C PHE A 425 4.61 22.17 1.57
N ALA A 426 3.42 21.90 2.09
CA ALA A 426 2.21 22.62 1.72
C ALA A 426 2.22 24.07 2.23
N ALA A 427 2.92 24.30 3.35
CA ALA A 427 3.09 25.60 3.96
C ALA A 427 4.01 26.55 3.18
N GLN A 428 4.71 26.09 2.13
CA GLN A 428 5.52 26.96 1.29
C GLN A 428 4.63 27.84 0.39
N ASP A 429 4.62 29.16 0.62
CA ASP A 429 3.82 30.12 -0.14
C ASP A 429 4.68 30.85 -1.19
N GLY A 430 4.66 30.31 -2.41
CA GLY A 430 5.34 30.85 -3.59
C GLY A 430 6.82 30.47 -3.73
N GLY A 431 7.45 30.96 -4.80
CA GLY A 431 8.83 30.64 -5.16
C GLY A 431 9.02 29.27 -5.83
N PRO A 432 10.26 28.85 -6.10
CA PRO A 432 10.56 27.51 -6.62
C PRO A 432 10.20 26.43 -5.59
N VAL A 433 9.50 25.39 -6.03
CA VAL A 433 9.17 24.21 -5.22
C VAL A 433 10.32 23.20 -5.30
N PHE A 434 10.67 22.60 -4.16
CA PHE A 434 11.66 21.52 -4.09
C PHE A 434 10.94 20.24 -3.68
N PRO A 435 10.62 19.35 -4.63
CA PRO A 435 9.90 18.14 -4.31
C PRO A 435 10.77 17.18 -3.49
N ILE A 436 10.16 16.57 -2.49
CA ILE A 436 10.64 15.35 -1.85
C ILE A 436 10.17 14.21 -2.74
N ASN A 437 11.10 13.41 -3.25
CA ASN A 437 10.79 12.25 -4.08
C ASN A 437 11.05 11.00 -3.24
N MET A 438 10.00 10.23 -3.01
CA MET A 438 10.02 9.00 -2.22
C MET A 438 9.86 7.84 -3.19
N GLY A 439 10.87 6.97 -3.25
CA GLY A 439 10.84 5.78 -4.08
C GLY A 439 10.29 4.59 -3.28
N SER A 440 9.48 3.74 -3.88
CA SER A 440 9.26 2.38 -3.38
C SER A 440 10.46 1.49 -3.65
N ASP A 441 10.52 0.34 -2.99
CA ASP A 441 11.32 -0.76 -3.50
C ASP A 441 10.83 -1.18 -4.90
N ASP A 442 11.73 -1.73 -5.70
CA ASP A 442 11.35 -2.38 -6.96
C ASP A 442 10.44 -3.58 -6.61
N PRO A 443 9.21 -3.64 -7.15
CA PRO A 443 8.35 -4.79 -6.92
C PRO A 443 8.96 -6.06 -7.51
N ASP A 444 8.74 -7.21 -6.86
CA ASP A 444 9.18 -8.49 -7.41
C ASP A 444 8.41 -8.82 -8.68
N GLU A 445 9.15 -9.16 -9.75
CA GLU A 445 8.58 -9.53 -11.03
C GLU A 445 7.97 -10.94 -11.00
N ASP A 446 8.45 -11.82 -10.13
CA ASP A 446 8.06 -13.24 -10.09
C ASP A 446 7.71 -13.66 -8.66
N PHE A 447 6.53 -14.25 -8.47
CA PHE A 447 6.12 -14.80 -7.18
C PHE A 447 5.16 -15.97 -7.34
N TYR A 448 4.91 -16.68 -6.24
CA TYR A 448 4.04 -17.85 -6.23
C TYR A 448 2.91 -17.69 -5.23
N GLU A 449 1.70 -18.10 -5.61
CA GLU A 449 0.57 -18.22 -4.70
C GLU A 449 0.30 -19.70 -4.43
N LEU A 450 0.21 -20.08 -3.16
CA LEU A 450 -0.18 -21.42 -2.73
C LEU A 450 -1.57 -21.36 -2.11
N GLY A 451 -2.49 -22.18 -2.62
CA GLY A 451 -3.86 -22.26 -2.13
C GLY A 451 -4.21 -23.65 -1.62
N LEU A 452 -4.84 -23.74 -0.45
CA LEU A 452 -5.36 -24.98 0.12
C LEU A 452 -6.80 -24.76 0.56
N GLY A 453 -7.71 -25.58 0.06
CA GLY A 453 -9.11 -25.44 0.42
C GLY A 453 -9.91 -26.71 0.39
N ILE A 454 -11.14 -26.59 0.88
CA ILE A 454 -12.14 -27.65 0.90
C ILE A 454 -13.50 -27.07 0.59
N SER A 455 -14.22 -27.71 -0.33
CA SER A 455 -15.62 -27.38 -0.61
C SER A 455 -16.53 -28.57 -0.32
N ALA A 456 -17.79 -28.29 0.03
CA ALA A 456 -18.79 -29.30 0.31
C ALA A 456 -20.10 -28.95 -0.40
N VAL A 457 -20.57 -29.86 -1.25
CA VAL A 457 -21.84 -29.76 -1.97
C VAL A 457 -22.89 -30.56 -1.22
N PHE A 458 -23.95 -29.88 -0.77
CA PHE A 458 -25.06 -30.45 -0.02
C PHE A 458 -26.30 -30.64 -0.91
N ALA A 459 -27.34 -31.28 -0.37
CA ALA A 459 -28.64 -31.35 -1.02
C ALA A 459 -29.20 -29.93 -1.31
N GLN A 460 -30.09 -29.81 -2.31
CA GLN A 460 -30.69 -28.53 -2.75
C GLN A 460 -29.68 -27.54 -3.37
N ASN A 461 -28.62 -28.06 -4.01
CA ASN A 461 -27.60 -27.27 -4.73
C ASN A 461 -26.86 -26.23 -3.87
N LEU A 462 -26.87 -26.36 -2.54
CA LEU A 462 -26.11 -25.50 -1.65
C LEU A 462 -24.66 -26.00 -1.56
N THR A 463 -23.69 -25.10 -1.74
CA THR A 463 -22.27 -25.41 -1.57
C THR A 463 -21.64 -24.43 -0.58
N GLY A 464 -20.85 -24.94 0.36
CA GLY A 464 -19.98 -24.14 1.23
C GLY A 464 -18.52 -24.46 0.99
N PHE A 465 -17.62 -23.51 1.27
CA PHE A 465 -16.17 -23.75 1.19
C PHE A 465 -15.38 -22.93 2.20
N ILE A 466 -14.17 -23.41 2.48
CA ILE A 466 -13.11 -22.69 3.20
C ILE A 466 -11.85 -22.81 2.37
N ASP A 467 -11.12 -21.72 2.23
CA ASP A 467 -9.88 -21.59 1.46
C ASP A 467 -8.84 -20.82 2.29
N TYR A 468 -7.59 -21.20 2.14
CA TYR A 468 -6.42 -20.52 2.69
C TYR A 468 -5.39 -20.32 1.59
N ARG A 469 -4.87 -19.10 1.46
CA ARG A 469 -3.81 -18.75 0.51
C ARG A 469 -2.68 -18.03 1.19
N THR A 470 -1.48 -18.21 0.64
CA THR A 470 -0.29 -17.47 1.03
C THR A 470 0.59 -17.20 -0.19
N THR A 471 1.31 -16.09 -0.15
CA THR A 471 2.26 -15.69 -1.19
C THR A 471 3.67 -16.08 -0.77
N LEU A 472 4.43 -16.63 -1.71
CA LEU A 472 5.81 -17.08 -1.54
C LEU A 472 6.71 -16.36 -2.53
N ASP A 473 7.98 -16.21 -2.17
CA ASP A 473 9.02 -15.59 -3.02
C ASP A 473 8.74 -14.11 -3.33
N LEU A 474 7.94 -13.45 -2.48
CA LEU A 474 7.76 -12.00 -2.46
C LEU A 474 8.69 -11.45 -1.38
N ASP A 475 9.65 -10.61 -1.77
CA ASP A 475 10.66 -10.10 -0.89
C ASP A 475 10.05 -9.13 0.14
N ASN A 476 10.43 -9.32 1.41
CA ASN A 476 10.05 -8.48 2.53
C ASN A 476 8.56 -8.44 2.84
N ILE A 477 7.71 -9.29 2.25
CA ILE A 477 6.27 -9.35 2.55
C ILE A 477 5.87 -10.79 2.89
N SER A 478 5.18 -10.95 4.01
CA SER A 478 4.47 -12.19 4.37
C SER A 478 2.98 -11.91 4.43
N ALA A 479 2.17 -12.70 3.72
CA ALA A 479 0.73 -12.51 3.67
C ALA A 479 -0.03 -13.84 3.75
N ASP A 480 -1.08 -13.86 4.58
CA ASP A 480 -2.01 -14.96 4.77
C ASP A 480 -3.43 -14.50 4.49
N LEU A 481 -4.16 -15.24 3.67
CA LEU A 481 -5.54 -14.95 3.29
C LEU A 481 -6.46 -16.13 3.60
N TYR A 482 -7.56 -15.87 4.29
CA TYR A 482 -8.59 -16.85 4.62
C TYR A 482 -9.90 -16.46 3.98
N THR A 483 -10.51 -17.36 3.21
CA THR A 483 -11.84 -17.15 2.61
C THR A 483 -12.83 -18.20 3.08
N ILE A 484 -14.02 -17.76 3.42
CA ILE A 484 -15.18 -18.64 3.66
C ILE A 484 -16.29 -18.20 2.71
N GLY A 485 -16.96 -19.14 2.06
CA GLY A 485 -18.06 -18.79 1.18
C GLY A 485 -19.17 -19.81 1.11
N ILE A 486 -20.32 -19.34 0.63
CA ILE A 486 -21.54 -20.10 0.41
C ILE A 486 -22.15 -19.71 -0.93
N ARG A 487 -22.73 -20.69 -1.62
CA ARG A 487 -23.39 -20.48 -2.91
C ARG A 487 -24.55 -21.43 -3.10
N GLY A 488 -25.54 -21.01 -3.88
CA GLY A 488 -26.71 -21.81 -4.22
C GLY A 488 -27.30 -21.43 -5.56
N SER A 489 -28.30 -22.18 -5.98
CA SER A 489 -29.06 -21.94 -7.21
C SER A 489 -30.56 -22.06 -6.94
N PHE A 490 -31.36 -21.22 -7.62
CA PHE A 490 -32.84 -21.24 -7.56
C PHE A 490 -33.52 -21.11 -8.93
#